data_AF-A0A4U1BC84-F1
#
_entry.id   AF-A0A4U1BC84-F1
#
_cell.length_a   1.000
_cell.length_b   1.000
_cell.length_c   1.000
_cell.angle_alpha   90.00
_cell.angle_beta   90.00
_cell.angle_gamma   90.00
#
_symmetry.space_group_name_H-M   'P 1'
#
loop_
_entity.id
_entity.type
_entity.pdbx_description
1 polymer ?
#
loop_
_entity_poly.entity_id
_entity_poly.type
_entity_poly.pdbx_seq_one_letter_code
_entity_poly.pdbx_strand_id
1 'polypeptide(L)'
;MLFISDIHGCLPALERALEWADKLNCRHLILLGDILNHGPRNPVPDGYNPPRVAERLNEHAERILAVRGNCDSEVDQMLCQFPLLADYSNMLLGKQRAFITHGHLWNDTKLPPLARGDIFCFGHTHIPMARWQEGRLMFNPGSVTLPKGGYAPSLGHFDGTHLTVMGLDGNTIEQAEINEY
;
A
#
# COMPACT_ATOMS: atom_id res chain seq x y z
N MET A 1 -1.73 -3.76 -11.24
CA MET A 1 -0.80 -3.80 -10.08
C MET A 1 -1.63 -3.72 -8.82
N LEU A 2 -1.25 -4.44 -7.76
CA LEU A 2 -1.99 -4.42 -6.50
C LEU A 2 -1.20 -3.63 -5.46
N PHE A 3 -1.85 -2.70 -4.76
CA PHE A 3 -1.28 -1.93 -3.67
C PHE A 3 -1.84 -2.45 -2.35
N ILE A 4 -0.94 -2.75 -1.41
CA ILE A 4 -1.29 -3.25 -0.08
C ILE A 4 -0.56 -2.37 0.93
N SER A 5 -1.24 -1.94 1.99
CA SER A 5 -0.66 -1.13 3.05
C SER A 5 -1.11 -1.60 4.42
N ASP A 6 -0.28 -1.36 5.43
CA ASP A 6 -0.63 -1.51 6.85
C ASP A 6 -1.15 -2.93 7.15
N ILE A 7 -0.36 -3.95 6.76
CA ILE A 7 -0.65 -5.39 6.95
C ILE A 7 -0.56 -5.74 8.44
N HIS A 8 0.38 -5.15 9.17
CA HIS A 8 0.54 -5.28 10.61
C HIS A 8 0.61 -6.74 11.09
N GLY A 9 1.26 -7.60 10.30
CA GLY A 9 1.46 -9.01 10.62
C GLY A 9 0.18 -9.86 10.60
N CYS A 10 -0.95 -9.36 10.11
CA CYS A 10 -2.19 -10.13 10.03
C CYS A 10 -2.19 -11.06 8.81
N LEU A 11 -2.01 -12.36 9.06
CA LEU A 11 -1.94 -13.37 8.00
C LEU A 11 -3.25 -13.48 7.20
N PRO A 12 -4.44 -13.60 7.83
CA PRO A 12 -5.70 -13.69 7.08
C PRO A 12 -5.98 -12.49 6.18
N ALA A 13 -5.60 -11.28 6.63
CA ALA A 13 -5.74 -10.07 5.82
C ALA A 13 -4.84 -10.10 4.58
N LEU A 14 -3.58 -10.53 4.75
CA LEU A 14 -2.67 -10.71 3.63
C LEU A 14 -3.18 -11.76 2.64
N GLU A 15 -3.61 -12.92 3.11
CA GLU A 15 -4.10 -14.00 2.23
C GLU A 15 -5.28 -13.51 1.37
N ARG A 16 -6.25 -12.81 1.98
CA ARG A 16 -7.36 -12.21 1.25
C ARG A 16 -6.91 -11.16 0.22
N ALA A 17 -5.90 -10.36 0.54
CA ALA A 17 -5.35 -9.40 -0.41
C ALA A 17 -4.62 -10.09 -1.58
N LEU A 18 -3.89 -11.18 -1.32
CA LEU A 18 -3.21 -11.96 -2.35
C LEU A 18 -4.19 -12.65 -3.31
N GLU A 19 -5.35 -13.12 -2.83
CA GLU A 19 -6.40 -13.64 -3.72
C GLU A 19 -6.85 -12.60 -4.76
N TRP A 20 -6.88 -11.32 -4.39
CA TRP A 20 -7.21 -10.24 -5.33
C TRP A 20 -6.10 -10.01 -6.36
N ALA A 21 -4.84 -10.25 -6.00
CA ALA A 21 -3.74 -10.19 -6.96
C ALA A 21 -3.96 -11.20 -8.09
N ASP A 22 -4.39 -12.40 -7.77
CA ASP A 22 -4.67 -13.46 -8.75
C ASP A 22 -5.93 -13.15 -9.56
N LYS A 23 -7.04 -12.80 -8.89
CA LYS A 23 -8.32 -12.44 -9.54
C LYS A 23 -8.16 -11.30 -10.56
N LEU A 24 -7.30 -10.34 -10.27
CA LEU A 24 -7.05 -9.17 -11.11
C LEU A 24 -5.84 -9.31 -12.03
N ASN A 25 -5.21 -10.50 -12.08
CA ASN A 25 -4.00 -10.77 -12.87
C ASN A 25 -2.87 -9.74 -12.62
N CYS A 26 -2.69 -9.34 -11.36
CA CYS A 26 -1.70 -8.35 -10.98
C CYS A 26 -0.28 -8.92 -11.06
N ARG A 27 0.50 -8.40 -12.02
CA ARG A 27 1.92 -8.75 -12.18
C ARG A 27 2.80 -8.33 -11.00
N HIS A 28 2.55 -7.15 -10.42
CA HIS A 28 3.36 -6.57 -9.35
C HIS A 28 2.53 -6.26 -8.10
N LEU A 29 3.16 -6.45 -6.94
CA LEU A 29 2.64 -6.08 -5.62
C LEU A 29 3.41 -4.86 -5.11
N ILE A 30 2.70 -3.81 -4.73
CA ILE A 30 3.25 -2.58 -4.20
C ILE A 30 2.89 -2.50 -2.72
N LEU A 31 3.89 -2.67 -1.84
CA LEU A 31 3.70 -2.67 -0.40
C LEU A 31 4.06 -1.30 0.18
N LEU A 32 3.10 -0.62 0.79
CA LEU A 32 3.27 0.73 1.30
C LEU A 32 3.75 0.79 2.75
N GLY A 33 4.35 -0.28 3.28
CA GLY A 33 4.94 -0.34 4.62
C GLY A 33 4.01 -0.86 5.71
N ASP A 34 4.57 -0.97 6.92
CA ASP A 34 3.97 -1.53 8.13
C ASP A 34 3.53 -2.99 7.88
N ILE A 35 4.50 -3.84 7.53
CA ILE A 35 4.26 -5.19 7.03
C ILE A 35 4.05 -6.18 8.17
N LEU A 36 5.01 -6.26 9.10
CA LEU A 36 5.12 -7.35 10.06
C LEU A 36 4.69 -6.95 11.47
N ASN A 37 5.22 -5.84 11.97
CA ASN A 37 4.95 -5.36 13.32
C ASN A 37 3.54 -4.77 13.42
N HIS A 38 2.78 -5.17 14.45
CA HIS A 38 1.44 -4.61 14.69
C HIS A 38 1.47 -3.11 15.03
N GLY A 39 2.60 -2.61 15.53
CA GLY A 39 2.76 -1.25 15.98
C GLY A 39 2.27 -1.07 17.43
N PRO A 40 3.09 -0.50 18.32
CA PRO A 40 2.81 -0.48 19.77
C PRO A 40 1.58 0.35 20.17
N ARG A 41 1.05 1.16 19.25
CA ARG A 41 -0.15 1.99 19.47
C ARG A 41 -1.44 1.30 19.03
N ASN A 42 -1.32 0.15 18.36
CA ASN A 42 -2.45 -0.60 17.84
C ASN A 42 -2.70 -1.84 18.69
N PRO A 43 -3.95 -2.31 18.81
CA PRO A 43 -4.22 -3.65 19.32
C PRO A 43 -3.55 -4.69 18.42
N VAL A 44 -3.21 -5.84 18.99
CA VAL A 44 -2.74 -6.99 18.22
C VAL A 44 -3.91 -7.49 17.34
N PRO A 45 -3.77 -7.52 16.00
CA PRO A 45 -4.83 -7.97 15.13
C PRO A 45 -5.20 -9.44 15.34
N ASP A 46 -6.45 -9.81 15.10
CA ASP A 46 -6.84 -11.21 14.99
C ASP A 46 -6.08 -11.85 13.82
N GLY A 47 -5.46 -13.01 14.07
CA GLY A 47 -4.60 -13.68 13.08
C GLY A 47 -3.20 -13.07 12.94
N TYR A 48 -2.73 -12.30 13.93
CA TYR A 48 -1.34 -11.81 13.99
C TYR A 48 -0.33 -12.96 13.97
N ASN A 49 0.44 -13.06 12.88
CA ASN A 49 1.50 -14.04 12.69
C ASN A 49 2.60 -13.51 11.75
N PRO A 50 3.49 -12.61 12.24
CA PRO A 50 4.52 -11.99 11.40
C PRO A 50 5.46 -12.98 10.68
N PRO A 51 5.96 -14.06 11.32
CA PRO A 51 6.80 -15.02 10.61
C PRO A 51 6.10 -15.64 9.39
N ARG A 52 4.82 -16.01 9.52
CA ARG A 52 4.05 -16.54 8.38
C ARG A 52 3.76 -15.48 7.33
N VAL A 53 3.48 -14.24 7.72
CA VAL A 53 3.33 -13.13 6.75
C VAL A 53 4.61 -12.95 5.93
N ALA A 54 5.78 -12.99 6.55
CA ALA A 54 7.06 -12.91 5.84
C ALA A 54 7.25 -14.09 4.88
N GLU A 55 7.02 -15.33 5.34
CA GLU A 55 7.09 -16.53 4.48
C GLU A 55 6.18 -16.40 3.25
N ARG A 56 4.91 -16.00 3.45
CA ARG A 56 3.95 -15.82 2.35
C ARG A 56 4.36 -14.72 1.37
N LEU A 57 4.89 -13.60 1.85
CA LEU A 57 5.38 -12.53 0.97
C LEU A 57 6.64 -12.92 0.22
N ASN A 58 7.52 -13.73 0.83
CA ASN A 58 8.75 -14.21 0.20
C ASN A 58 8.49 -15.07 -1.05
N GLU A 59 7.36 -15.80 -1.09
CA GLU A 59 6.90 -16.52 -2.31
C GLU A 59 6.61 -15.58 -3.49
N HIS A 60 6.54 -14.27 -3.25
CA HIS A 60 6.29 -13.23 -4.25
C HIS A 60 7.43 -12.20 -4.33
N ALA A 61 8.59 -12.46 -3.73
CA ALA A 61 9.68 -11.50 -3.58
C ALA A 61 10.11 -10.85 -4.92
N GLU A 62 10.19 -11.62 -6.00
CA GLU A 62 10.63 -11.15 -7.32
C GLU A 62 9.70 -10.09 -7.97
N ARG A 63 8.47 -9.97 -7.47
CA ARG A 63 7.45 -9.05 -8.00
C ARG A 63 6.99 -7.99 -7.00
N ILE A 64 7.64 -7.88 -5.85
CA ILE A 64 7.32 -6.91 -4.81
C ILE A 64 8.17 -5.64 -4.98
N LEU A 65 7.50 -4.49 -4.93
CA LEU A 65 8.11 -3.19 -4.63
C LEU A 65 7.60 -2.75 -3.26
N ALA A 66 8.48 -2.53 -2.28
CA ALA A 66 8.09 -2.10 -0.95
C ALA A 66 8.77 -0.78 -0.55
N VAL A 67 8.13 -0.06 0.36
CA VAL A 67 8.68 1.11 1.06
C VAL A 67 8.51 0.94 2.56
N ARG A 68 9.40 1.57 3.33
CA ARG A 68 9.46 1.41 4.78
C ARG A 68 8.28 2.10 5.45
N GLY A 69 7.57 1.36 6.29
CA GLY A 69 6.63 1.90 7.26
C GLY A 69 7.31 2.35 8.56
N ASN A 70 6.59 3.09 9.41
CA ASN A 70 7.17 3.53 10.69
C ASN A 70 7.25 2.40 11.73
N CYS A 71 6.57 1.28 11.50
CA CYS A 71 6.66 0.08 12.35
C CYS A 71 7.67 -0.95 11.84
N ASP A 72 8.18 -0.79 10.61
CA ASP A 72 9.16 -1.69 10.00
C ASP A 72 10.59 -1.40 10.50
N SER A 73 11.37 -2.46 10.68
CA SER A 73 12.69 -2.45 11.30
C SER A 73 13.69 -3.35 10.57
N GLU A 74 14.96 -3.30 10.99
CA GLU A 74 16.01 -4.18 10.46
C GLU A 74 15.70 -5.67 10.68
N VAL A 75 15.00 -6.01 11.77
CA VAL A 75 14.57 -7.39 12.04
C VAL A 75 13.56 -7.85 11.00
N ASP A 76 12.64 -6.98 10.58
CA ASP A 76 11.66 -7.30 9.54
C ASP A 76 12.35 -7.52 8.19
N GLN A 77 13.36 -6.70 7.88
CA GLN A 77 14.19 -6.88 6.69
C GLN A 77 14.98 -8.20 6.70
N MET A 78 15.38 -8.71 7.87
CA MET A 78 16.03 -10.03 7.96
C MET A 78 15.09 -11.19 7.63
N LEU A 79 13.78 -11.01 7.79
CA LEU A 79 12.76 -12.02 7.46
C LEU A 79 12.28 -11.92 6.00
N CYS A 80 12.21 -10.70 5.46
CA CYS A 80 11.75 -10.43 4.10
C CYS A 80 12.90 -10.55 3.08
N GLN A 81 12.70 -11.37 2.04
CA GLN A 81 13.65 -11.60 0.93
C GLN A 81 13.54 -10.57 -0.19
N PHE A 82 12.99 -9.39 0.10
CA PHE A 82 12.86 -8.26 -0.81
C PHE A 82 13.23 -6.96 -0.07
N PRO A 83 13.67 -5.91 -0.77
CA PRO A 83 14.00 -4.63 -0.14
C PRO A 83 12.77 -3.98 0.49
N LEU A 84 12.82 -3.70 1.79
CA LEU A 84 11.73 -3.12 2.58
C LEU A 84 12.08 -1.71 3.09
N LEU A 85 13.35 -1.43 3.38
CA LEU A 85 13.74 -0.28 4.20
C LEU A 85 13.90 1.06 3.45
N ALA A 86 13.57 1.11 2.16
CA ALA A 86 13.62 2.36 1.40
C ALA A 86 12.52 3.33 1.86
N ASP A 87 12.88 4.58 2.19
CA ASP A 87 11.93 5.61 2.64
C ASP A 87 10.86 5.96 1.60
N TYR A 88 11.21 5.81 0.32
CA TYR A 88 10.34 6.02 -0.82
C TYR A 88 10.84 5.26 -2.05
N SER A 89 9.97 5.17 -3.05
CA SER A 89 10.29 4.71 -4.41
C SER A 89 9.61 5.61 -5.44
N ASN A 90 10.05 5.53 -6.69
CA ASN A 90 9.42 6.22 -7.81
C ASN A 90 9.08 5.20 -8.90
N MET A 91 7.88 5.32 -9.45
CA MET A 91 7.44 4.57 -10.62
C MET A 91 7.00 5.54 -11.70
N LEU A 92 7.48 5.31 -12.93
CA LEU A 92 7.02 6.07 -14.09
C LEU A 92 5.85 5.32 -14.71
N LEU A 93 4.67 5.93 -14.67
CA LEU A 93 3.44 5.42 -15.26
C LEU A 93 3.11 6.31 -16.46
N GLY A 94 3.65 5.97 -17.63
CA GLY A 94 3.53 6.81 -18.81
C GLY A 94 4.25 8.15 -18.63
N LYS A 95 3.50 9.27 -18.69
CA LYS A 95 4.03 10.62 -18.49
C LYS A 95 4.05 11.05 -17.02
N GLN A 96 3.34 10.33 -16.16
CA GLN A 96 3.18 10.64 -14.76
C GLN A 96 4.22 9.90 -13.93
N ARG A 97 4.72 10.55 -12.88
CA ARG A 97 5.50 9.88 -11.85
C ARG A 97 4.62 9.60 -10.64
N ALA A 98 4.57 8.34 -10.24
CA ALA A 98 4.07 7.93 -8.94
C ALA A 98 5.20 7.95 -7.92
N PHE A 99 5.10 8.86 -6.95
CA PHE A 99 5.95 8.87 -5.76
C PHE A 99 5.30 8.00 -4.69
N ILE A 100 6.02 6.98 -4.26
CA ILE A 100 5.51 5.94 -3.37
C ILE A 100 6.25 6.04 -2.05
N THR A 101 5.53 6.16 -0.95
CA THR A 101 6.09 6.24 0.41
C THR A 101 5.07 5.71 1.41
N HIS A 102 5.44 5.52 2.67
CA HIS A 102 4.47 5.06 3.66
C HIS A 102 3.54 6.17 4.15
N GLY A 103 4.03 7.40 4.34
CA GLY A 103 3.19 8.50 4.87
C GLY A 103 3.75 9.18 6.14
N HIS A 104 4.69 8.54 6.84
CA HIS A 104 5.23 9.09 8.09
C HIS A 104 6.30 10.17 7.87
N LEU A 105 6.99 10.17 6.72
CA LEU A 105 8.03 11.16 6.36
C LEU A 105 7.52 12.27 5.42
N TRP A 106 6.70 11.86 4.46
CA TRP A 106 5.99 12.69 3.50
C TRP A 106 4.50 12.38 3.59
N ASN A 107 3.64 13.38 3.56
CA ASN A 107 2.19 13.24 3.72
C ASN A 107 1.45 14.40 3.04
N ASP A 108 0.13 14.43 3.22
CA ASP A 108 -0.77 15.47 2.72
C ASP A 108 -0.40 16.90 3.15
N THR A 109 0.26 17.08 4.30
CA THR A 109 0.75 18.39 4.76
C THR A 109 2.20 18.68 4.41
N LYS A 110 2.98 17.66 4.04
CA LYS A 110 4.40 17.73 3.70
C LYS A 110 4.65 16.84 2.49
N LEU A 111 4.31 17.34 1.31
CA LEU A 111 4.53 16.64 0.05
C LEU A 111 5.98 16.75 -0.41
N PRO A 112 6.52 15.72 -1.11
CA PRO A 112 7.77 15.85 -1.82
C PRO A 112 7.58 16.76 -3.06
N PRO A 113 8.66 17.21 -3.71
CA PRO A 113 8.53 17.94 -4.97
C PRO A 113 7.83 17.08 -6.03
N LEU A 114 6.59 17.43 -6.39
CA LEU A 114 5.73 16.75 -7.36
C LEU A 114 5.24 17.72 -8.43
N ALA A 115 5.30 17.29 -9.69
CA ALA A 115 4.74 18.04 -10.80
C ALA A 115 3.21 17.99 -10.78
N ARG A 116 2.55 18.87 -11.55
CA ARG A 116 1.13 18.66 -11.87
C ARG A 116 0.98 17.39 -12.69
N GLY A 117 -0.03 16.59 -12.40
CA GLY A 117 -0.25 15.28 -13.01
C GLY A 117 0.44 14.13 -12.28
N ASP A 118 1.44 14.40 -11.42
CA ASP A 118 2.09 13.36 -10.62
C ASP A 118 1.13 12.75 -9.59
N ILE A 119 1.48 11.54 -9.15
CA ILE A 119 0.69 10.72 -8.23
C ILE A 119 1.48 10.59 -6.93
N PHE A 120 0.79 10.76 -5.80
CA PHE A 120 1.34 10.54 -4.48
C PHE A 120 0.65 9.33 -3.83
N CYS A 121 1.37 8.22 -3.74
CA CYS A 121 0.90 6.97 -3.15
C CYS A 121 1.43 6.84 -1.71
N PHE A 122 0.51 6.65 -0.76
CA PHE A 122 0.84 6.56 0.67
C PHE A 122 -0.11 5.64 1.45
N GLY A 123 0.31 5.23 2.65
CA GLY A 123 -0.45 4.43 3.63
C GLY A 123 -0.60 5.19 4.95
N HIS A 124 -0.25 4.56 6.08
CA HIS A 124 -0.05 5.16 7.42
C HIS A 124 -1.31 5.66 8.15
N THR A 125 -2.19 6.36 7.44
CA THR A 125 -3.43 6.93 8.01
C THR A 125 -4.51 5.86 8.18
N HIS A 126 -4.42 4.75 7.43
CA HIS A 126 -5.42 3.71 7.29
C HIS A 126 -6.77 4.22 6.76
N ILE A 127 -6.76 5.36 6.06
CA ILE A 127 -7.94 6.00 5.48
C ILE A 127 -7.82 5.94 3.95
N PRO A 128 -8.75 5.27 3.26
CA PRO A 128 -8.71 5.12 1.82
C PRO A 128 -8.89 6.47 1.11
N MET A 129 -8.20 6.66 -0.01
CA MET A 129 -8.25 7.87 -0.83
C MET A 129 -7.86 7.59 -2.28
N ALA A 130 -8.63 8.08 -3.25
CA ALA A 130 -8.21 8.16 -4.65
C ALA A 130 -8.83 9.41 -5.27
N ARG A 131 -8.15 10.57 -5.18
CA ARG A 131 -8.70 11.84 -5.65
C ARG A 131 -7.65 12.87 -6.05
N TRP A 132 -8.00 13.73 -7.00
CA TRP A 132 -7.17 14.86 -7.39
C TRP A 132 -7.22 15.98 -6.36
N GLN A 133 -6.05 16.45 -5.94
CA GLN A 133 -5.87 17.60 -5.05
C GLN A 133 -4.73 18.48 -5.55
N GLU A 134 -5.00 19.78 -5.74
CA GLU A 134 -4.00 20.76 -6.19
C GLU A 134 -3.25 20.36 -7.48
N GLY A 135 -3.92 19.61 -8.36
CA GLY A 135 -3.34 19.12 -9.62
C GLY A 135 -2.45 17.90 -9.48
N ARG A 136 -2.54 17.14 -8.38
CA ARG A 136 -1.85 15.86 -8.13
C ARG A 136 -2.86 14.80 -7.75
N LEU A 137 -2.63 13.55 -8.10
CA LEU A 137 -3.50 12.45 -7.70
C LEU A 137 -3.02 11.87 -6.37
N MET A 138 -3.84 12.00 -5.34
CA MET A 138 -3.58 11.46 -4.01
C MET A 138 -4.18 10.06 -3.91
N PHE A 139 -3.36 9.06 -3.60
CA PHE A 139 -3.76 7.67 -3.53
C PHE A 139 -3.33 6.99 -2.23
N ASN A 140 -4.30 6.49 -1.48
CA ASN A 140 -4.10 5.69 -0.29
C ASN A 140 -5.02 4.47 -0.34
N PRO A 141 -4.49 3.23 -0.36
CA PRO A 141 -5.30 2.04 -0.46
C PRO A 141 -6.07 1.71 0.83
N GLY A 142 -5.91 2.49 1.89
CA GLY A 142 -6.40 2.17 3.23
C GLY A 142 -5.50 1.15 3.92
N SER A 143 -6.08 0.41 4.87
CA SER A 143 -5.40 -0.70 5.54
C SER A 143 -6.16 -2.00 5.27
N VAL A 144 -5.44 -3.07 4.96
CA VAL A 144 -6.03 -4.42 4.85
C VAL A 144 -6.37 -5.03 6.21
N THR A 145 -5.90 -4.45 7.31
CA THR A 145 -6.00 -5.03 8.65
C THR A 145 -6.71 -4.13 9.65
N LEU A 146 -6.30 -2.86 9.75
CA LEU A 146 -6.71 -1.93 10.81
C LEU A 146 -7.37 -0.66 10.24
N PRO A 147 -8.44 -0.73 9.43
CA PRO A 147 -9.02 0.45 8.81
C PRO A 147 -9.49 1.48 9.85
N LYS A 148 -9.41 2.77 9.51
CA LYS A 148 -9.88 3.89 10.36
C LYS A 148 -10.98 4.67 9.64
N GLY A 149 -11.63 5.58 10.35
CA GLY A 149 -12.64 6.47 9.76
C GLY A 149 -13.97 5.80 9.40
N GLY A 150 -14.24 4.60 9.93
CA GLY A 150 -15.47 3.84 9.65
C GLY A 150 -15.44 3.06 8.34
N TYR A 151 -14.29 3.02 7.66
CA TYR A 151 -14.11 2.23 6.44
C TYR A 151 -13.90 0.74 6.74
N ALA A 152 -14.20 -0.10 5.75
CA ALA A 152 -13.86 -1.51 5.77
C ALA A 152 -12.39 -1.73 5.38
N PRO A 153 -11.81 -2.92 5.68
CA PRO A 153 -10.49 -3.29 5.19
C PRO A 153 -10.42 -3.19 3.67
N SER A 154 -9.35 -2.58 3.16
CA SER A 154 -9.24 -2.19 1.77
C SER A 154 -7.82 -2.33 1.21
N LEU A 155 -7.75 -2.40 -0.12
CA LEU A 155 -6.54 -2.46 -0.90
C LEU A 155 -6.66 -1.59 -2.15
N GLY A 156 -5.56 -1.36 -2.84
CA GLY A 156 -5.52 -0.58 -4.07
C GLY A 156 -5.30 -1.44 -5.31
N HIS A 157 -5.87 -1.03 -6.44
CA HIS A 157 -5.65 -1.63 -7.74
C HIS A 157 -5.36 -0.57 -8.79
N PHE A 158 -4.36 -0.84 -9.63
CA PHE A 158 -4.08 -0.07 -10.83
C PHE A 158 -4.20 -0.95 -12.07
N ASP A 159 -5.15 -0.61 -12.95
CA ASP A 159 -5.44 -1.38 -14.18
C ASP A 159 -4.70 -0.88 -15.42
N GLY A 160 -3.93 0.20 -15.31
CA GLY A 160 -3.27 0.87 -16.44
C GLY A 160 -3.78 2.29 -16.68
N THR A 161 -5.00 2.62 -16.24
CA THR A 161 -5.59 3.95 -16.38
C THR A 161 -6.22 4.46 -15.09
N HIS A 162 -6.71 3.58 -14.22
CA HIS A 162 -7.40 3.94 -12.99
C HIS A 162 -6.69 3.41 -11.75
N LEU A 163 -6.60 4.26 -10.73
CA LEU A 163 -6.29 3.88 -9.36
C LEU A 163 -7.60 3.74 -8.59
N THR A 164 -7.90 2.52 -8.16
CA THR A 164 -9.12 2.15 -7.44
C THR A 164 -8.76 1.67 -6.04
N VAL A 165 -9.45 2.17 -5.03
CA VAL A 165 -9.45 1.58 -3.69
C VAL A 165 -10.66 0.67 -3.58
N MET A 166 -10.44 -0.60 -3.26
CA MET A 166 -11.47 -1.62 -3.17
C MET A 166 -11.51 -2.21 -1.76
N GLY A 167 -12.71 -2.46 -1.24
CA GLY A 167 -12.87 -3.30 -0.06
C GLY A 167 -12.46 -4.73 -0.36
N LEU A 168 -12.09 -5.49 0.68
CA LEU A 168 -11.74 -6.90 0.53
C LEU A 168 -12.93 -7.80 0.13
N ASP A 169 -14.15 -7.27 0.11
CA ASP A 169 -15.37 -7.89 -0.42
C ASP A 169 -15.60 -7.57 -1.93
N GLY A 170 -14.76 -6.71 -2.51
CA GLY A 170 -14.78 -6.36 -3.94
C GLY A 170 -15.58 -5.10 -4.28
N ASN A 171 -16.14 -4.40 -3.30
CA ASN A 171 -16.78 -3.11 -3.56
C ASN A 171 -15.73 -2.04 -3.88
N THR A 172 -16.07 -1.10 -4.76
CA THR A 172 -15.26 0.10 -4.98
C THR A 172 -15.57 1.12 -3.88
N ILE A 173 -14.54 1.58 -3.17
CA ILE A 173 -14.64 2.60 -2.14
C ILE A 173 -14.35 3.98 -2.72
N GLU A 174 -13.25 4.11 -3.46
CA GLU A 174 -12.81 5.34 -4.12
C GLU A 174 -12.15 4.97 -5.45
N GLN A 175 -12.21 5.85 -6.45
CA GLN A 175 -11.54 5.64 -7.73
C GLN A 175 -11.18 6.96 -8.39
N ALA A 176 -10.02 7.01 -9.02
CA ALA A 176 -9.62 8.12 -9.87
C ALA A 176 -8.86 7.63 -11.10
N GLU A 177 -9.11 8.29 -12.23
CA GLU A 177 -8.35 8.13 -13.45
C GLU A 177 -7.03 8.91 -13.39
N ILE A 178 -5.96 8.30 -13.89
CA ILE A 178 -4.70 8.97 -14.16
C ILE A 178 -4.89 9.79 -15.44
N ASN A 179 -5.24 11.06 -15.28
CA ASN A 179 -5.37 11.98 -16.41
C ASN A 179 -4.02 12.19 -17.09
N GLU A 180 -3.97 11.99 -18.40
CA GLU A 180 -2.93 12.57 -19.26
C GLU A 180 -3.14 14.09 -19.33
N TYR A 181 -2.46 14.84 -18.46
CA TYR A 181 -2.25 16.26 -18.68
C TYR A 181 -1.28 16.49 -19.85
#